data_AF-A0A7X8Z2I5-F1
#
_entry.id   AF-A0A7X8Z2I5-F1
#
_cell.length_a   1.000
_cell.length_b   1.000
_cell.length_c   1.000
_cell.angle_alpha   90.00
_cell.angle_beta   90.00
_cell.angle_gamma   90.00
#
_symmetry.space_group_name_H-M   'P 1'
#
loop_
_entity.id
_entity.type
_entity.pdbx_description
1 polymer ?
#
loop_
_entity_poly.entity_id
_entity_poly.type
_entity_poly.pdbx_seq_one_letter_code
_entity_poly.pdbx_strand_id
1 'polypeptide(L)'
;ELVNMHPGHFRRLCRHGIFPKPKRTAKGRPYLDYELLTIIARVLKTGIGHNGEEIIFYRRKPKATKKSSIRSKPCTLFDPYLDDLAKCLLQLGIPRTALSPKILNVALTAEFGPARPSLEQAIPRILRRINGQ
;
A
#
# COMPACT_ATOMS: atom_id res chain seq x y z
N GLU A 1 18.34 6.46 12.83
CA GLU A 1 19.35 5.63 12.13
C GLU A 1 19.74 6.32 10.82
N LEU A 2 20.89 6.99 10.74
CA LEU A 2 21.22 7.92 9.64
C LEU A 2 21.45 7.27 8.26
N VAL A 3 21.80 5.99 8.22
CA VAL A 3 22.22 5.30 6.99
C VAL A 3 21.37 4.07 6.67
N ASN A 4 20.33 3.81 7.47
CA ASN A 4 19.38 2.71 7.27
C ASN A 4 20.08 1.35 6.99
N MET A 5 21.21 1.12 7.66
CA MET A 5 22.04 -0.08 7.52
C MET A 5 22.36 -0.68 8.88
N HIS A 6 22.59 -1.98 8.90
CA HIS A 6 22.94 -2.69 10.12
C HIS A 6 24.27 -2.15 10.71
N PRO A 7 24.37 -1.91 12.03
CA PRO A 7 25.57 -1.34 12.65
C PRO A 7 26.86 -2.13 12.38
N GLY A 8 26.75 -3.46 12.26
CA GLY A 8 27.89 -4.30 11.89
C GLY A 8 28.43 -4.02 10.49
N HIS A 9 27.53 -3.78 9.52
CA HIS A 9 27.92 -3.44 8.15
C HIS A 9 28.57 -2.05 8.10
N PHE A 10 27.98 -1.07 8.79
CA PHE A 10 28.56 0.27 8.92
C PHE A 10 29.99 0.22 9.47
N ARG A 11 30.21 -0.50 10.59
CA ARG A 11 31.54 -0.66 11.18
C ARG A 11 32.53 -1.34 10.24
N ARG A 12 32.08 -2.31 9.42
CA ARG A 12 32.91 -2.95 8.40
C ARG A 12 33.36 -1.92 7.36
N LEU A 13 32.45 -1.10 6.82
CA LEU A 13 32.77 -0.05 5.86
C LEU A 13 33.75 1.00 6.44
N CYS A 14 33.61 1.36 7.71
CA CYS A 14 34.59 2.23 8.39
C CYS A 14 35.98 1.57 8.54
N ARG A 15 36.05 0.26 8.77
CA ARG A 15 37.33 -0.47 8.89
C ARG A 15 38.06 -0.55 7.56
N HIS A 16 37.32 -0.71 6.46
CA HIS A 16 37.88 -0.72 5.10
C HIS A 16 38.21 0.68 4.57
N GLY A 17 37.86 1.76 5.29
CA GLY A 17 38.16 3.13 4.86
C GLY A 17 37.18 3.70 3.84
N ILE A 18 36.15 2.94 3.44
CA ILE A 18 35.07 3.39 2.57
C ILE A 18 34.27 4.51 3.26
N PHE A 19 33.97 4.34 4.54
CA PHE A 19 33.43 5.41 5.38
C PHE A 19 34.51 5.95 6.32
N PRO A 20 34.45 7.24 6.66
CA PRO A 20 35.38 7.81 7.62
C PRO A 20 35.11 7.25 9.02
N LYS A 21 36.15 7.24 9.86
CA LYS A 21 36.07 6.74 11.24
C LYS A 21 35.26 7.74 12.09
N PRO A 22 34.36 7.28 12.98
CA PRO A 22 33.64 8.16 13.89
C PRO A 22 34.59 8.88 14.85
N LYS A 23 34.32 10.16 15.12
CA LYS A 23 34.98 10.89 16.21
C LYS A 23 34.54 10.34 17.55
N ARG A 24 35.32 10.58 18.61
CA ARG A 24 35.02 10.13 19.97
C ARG A 24 34.83 11.31 20.89
N THR A 25 33.78 11.26 21.70
CA THR A 25 33.61 12.21 22.81
C THR A 25 34.68 11.97 23.87
N ALA A 26 34.84 12.89 24.82
CA ALA A 26 35.73 12.71 25.98
C ALA A 26 35.43 11.42 26.77
N LYS A 27 34.17 10.95 26.76
CA LYS A 27 33.73 9.68 27.38
C LYS A 27 33.92 8.45 26.48
N GLY A 28 34.63 8.58 25.36
CA GLY A 28 34.92 7.50 24.42
C GLY A 28 33.76 7.07 23.51
N ARG A 29 32.57 7.70 23.61
CA ARG A 29 31.41 7.35 22.79
C ARG A 29 31.61 7.85 21.35
N PRO A 30 31.39 7.00 20.33
CA PRO A 30 31.53 7.39 18.93
C PRO A 30 30.39 8.33 18.53
N TYR A 31 30.73 9.38 17.78
CA TYR A 31 29.76 10.28 17.17
C TYR A 31 30.22 10.66 15.76
N LEU A 32 29.26 11.07 14.93
CA LEU A 32 29.49 11.59 13.60
C LEU A 32 29.07 13.06 13.63
N ASP A 33 30.00 13.95 13.31
CA ASP A 33 29.70 15.36 13.12
C ASP A 33 29.17 15.61 11.70
N TYR A 34 28.78 16.85 11.44
CA TYR A 34 28.19 17.24 10.17
C TYR A 34 29.10 16.94 8.96
N GLU A 35 30.40 17.18 9.09
CA GLU A 35 31.38 16.92 8.03
C GLU A 35 31.42 15.43 7.67
N LEU A 36 31.53 14.54 8.68
CA LEU A 36 31.53 13.10 8.48
C LEU A 36 30.22 12.61 7.85
N LEU A 37 29.09 13.17 8.26
CA LEU A 37 27.79 12.84 7.67
C LEU A 37 27.70 13.24 6.21
N THR A 38 28.27 14.39 5.84
CA THR A 38 28.29 14.90 4.47
C THR A 38 29.15 14.01 3.57
N ILE A 39 30.31 13.56 4.06
CA ILE A 39 31.16 12.57 3.37
C ILE A 39 30.40 11.26 3.16
N ILE A 40 29.80 10.72 4.22
CA ILE A 40 29.03 9.46 4.14
C ILE A 40 27.88 9.58 3.12
N ALA A 41 27.16 10.71 3.12
CA ALA A 41 26.10 10.97 2.15
C ALA A 41 26.63 11.01 0.71
N ARG A 42 27.81 11.61 0.49
CA ARG A 42 28.47 11.62 -0.83
C ARG A 42 28.85 10.21 -1.27
N VAL A 43 29.44 9.40 -0.39
CA VAL A 43 29.81 8.01 -0.68
C VAL A 43 28.56 7.21 -1.06
N LEU A 44 27.46 7.35 -0.32
CA LEU A 44 26.19 6.67 -0.63
C LEU A 44 25.56 7.11 -1.96
N LYS A 45 25.74 8.37 -2.35
CA LYS A 45 25.20 8.92 -3.61
C LYS A 45 26.04 8.52 -4.82
N THR A 46 27.36 8.55 -4.68
CA THR A 46 28.31 8.34 -5.78
C THR A 46 28.73 6.89 -5.93
N GLY A 47 28.66 6.11 -4.85
CA GLY A 47 29.24 4.77 -4.81
C GLY A 47 30.76 4.79 -4.76
N ILE A 48 31.41 5.93 -4.48
CA ILE A 48 32.87 6.02 -4.36
C ILE A 48 33.20 6.25 -2.88
N GLY A 49 33.96 5.34 -2.29
CA GLY A 49 34.42 5.39 -0.91
C GLY A 49 35.32 6.59 -0.63
N HIS A 50 35.46 6.95 0.65
CA HIS A 50 36.40 7.99 1.09
C HIS A 50 37.85 7.66 0.72
N ASN A 51 38.18 6.37 0.60
CA ASN A 51 39.45 5.84 0.12
C ASN A 51 39.57 5.77 -1.41
N GLY A 52 38.55 6.18 -2.18
CA GLY A 52 38.53 6.13 -3.63
C GLY A 52 38.08 4.78 -4.23
N GLU A 53 37.77 3.79 -3.40
CA GLU A 53 37.27 2.49 -3.87
C GLU A 53 35.82 2.59 -4.33
N GLU A 54 35.50 2.00 -5.48
CA GLU A 54 34.12 1.88 -5.94
C GLU A 54 33.37 0.83 -5.14
N ILE A 55 32.14 1.16 -4.74
CA ILE A 55 31.28 0.30 -3.96
C ILE A 55 29.84 0.38 -4.43
N ILE A 56 29.25 -0.81 -4.59
CA ILE A 56 27.87 -0.94 -5.00
C ILE A 56 27.03 -1.07 -3.74
N PHE A 57 26.41 0.03 -3.32
CA PHE A 57 25.30 -0.05 -2.39
C PHE A 57 24.10 -0.60 -3.17
N TYR A 58 23.70 -1.84 -2.88
CA TYR A 58 22.41 -2.35 -3.33
C TYR A 58 21.35 -1.46 -2.73
N ARG A 59 20.89 -0.47 -3.51
CA ARG A 59 19.70 0.30 -3.19
C ARG A 59 18.62 -0.75 -3.12
N ARG A 60 18.20 -1.10 -1.90
CA ARG A 60 16.94 -1.81 -1.73
C ARG A 60 15.95 -0.91 -2.46
N LYS A 61 15.45 -1.35 -3.63
CA LYS A 61 14.26 -0.75 -4.23
C LYS A 61 13.32 -0.56 -3.04
N PRO A 62 12.78 0.66 -2.80
CA PRO A 62 11.81 0.83 -1.72
C PRO A 62 10.89 -0.36 -1.90
N LYS A 63 10.87 -1.28 -0.91
CA LYS A 63 10.00 -2.45 -0.99
C LYS A 63 8.67 -1.79 -1.26
N ALA A 64 8.14 -1.93 -2.47
CA ALA A 64 6.84 -1.38 -2.84
C ALA A 64 6.01 -1.80 -1.67
N THR A 65 5.65 -0.82 -0.82
CA THR A 65 5.30 -1.04 0.59
C THR A 65 4.39 -2.22 0.49
N LYS A 66 4.84 -3.41 0.95
CA LYS A 66 4.01 -4.60 0.88
C LYS A 66 2.87 -4.12 1.72
N LYS A 67 1.79 -3.68 1.07
CA LYS A 67 0.66 -3.03 1.70
C LYS A 67 0.42 -3.99 2.82
N SER A 68 0.67 -3.53 4.04
CA SER A 68 0.47 -4.38 5.18
C SER A 68 -0.90 -4.96 4.93
N SER A 69 -1.04 -6.24 5.19
CA SER A 69 -2.33 -6.90 5.23
C SER A 69 -3.22 -6.30 6.34
N ILE A 70 -3.21 -4.97 6.53
CA ILE A 70 -4.44 -4.22 6.69
C ILE A 70 -5.25 -4.62 5.47
N ARG A 71 -6.08 -5.64 5.70
CA ARG A 71 -7.33 -5.91 5.03
C ARG A 71 -7.92 -4.54 4.70
N SER A 72 -7.57 -4.00 3.54
CA SER A 72 -8.16 -2.76 3.05
C SER A 72 -9.61 -3.15 2.96
N LYS A 73 -10.43 -2.66 3.90
CA LYS A 73 -11.87 -2.71 3.72
C LYS A 73 -12.05 -2.25 2.28
N PRO A 74 -12.67 -3.07 1.40
CA PRO A 74 -12.84 -2.65 0.04
C PRO A 74 -13.46 -1.27 0.15
N CYS A 75 -12.80 -0.25 -0.41
CA CYS A 75 -13.48 0.98 -0.75
C CYS A 75 -14.59 0.48 -1.66
N THR A 76 -15.77 0.28 -1.08
CA THR A 76 -17.00 0.09 -1.82
C THR A 76 -17.15 1.40 -2.54
N LEU A 77 -16.60 1.45 -3.75
CA LEU A 77 -16.88 2.50 -4.71
C LEU A 77 -18.39 2.63 -4.71
N PHE A 78 -18.86 3.79 -4.27
CA PHE A 78 -20.28 4.09 -4.23
C PHE A 78 -20.80 3.94 -5.65
N ASP A 79 -21.73 3.01 -5.85
CA ASP A 79 -22.29 2.72 -7.15
C ASP A 79 -23.72 3.31 -7.18
N PRO A 80 -23.92 4.47 -7.83
CA PRO A 80 -25.19 5.17 -7.81
C PRO A 80 -26.34 4.32 -8.37
N TYR A 81 -26.06 3.46 -9.36
CA TYR A 81 -27.07 2.57 -9.93
C TYR A 81 -27.55 1.52 -8.93
N LEU A 82 -26.66 0.97 -8.11
CA LEU A 82 -27.06 -0.01 -7.07
C LEU A 82 -27.84 0.67 -5.94
N ASP A 83 -27.52 1.92 -5.63
CA ASP A 83 -28.25 2.71 -4.64
C ASP A 83 -29.67 3.04 -5.11
N ASP A 84 -29.83 3.46 -6.37
CA ASP A 84 -31.14 3.73 -6.96
C ASP A 84 -31.99 2.46 -7.06
N LEU A 85 -31.38 1.34 -7.46
CA LEU A 85 -32.05 0.04 -7.49
C LEU A 85 -32.49 -0.42 -6.10
N ALA A 86 -31.63 -0.24 -5.08
CA ALA A 86 -31.99 -0.53 -3.69
C ALA A 86 -33.14 0.35 -3.19
N LYS A 87 -33.18 1.65 -3.53
CA LYS A 87 -34.28 2.55 -3.17
C LYS A 87 -35.60 2.12 -3.80
N CYS A 88 -35.62 1.77 -5.08
CA CYS A 88 -36.83 1.29 -5.75
C CYS A 88 -37.33 -0.03 -5.14
N LEU A 89 -36.45 -0.99 -4.88
CA LEU A 89 -36.83 -2.27 -4.27
C LEU A 89 -37.28 -2.12 -2.81
N LEU A 90 -36.73 -1.15 -2.09
CA LEU A 90 -37.18 -0.81 -0.74
C LEU A 90 -38.61 -0.24 -0.75
N GLN A 91 -38.95 0.59 -1.72
CA GLN A 91 -40.32 1.11 -1.90
C GLN A 91 -41.32 -0.01 -2.22
N LEU A 92 -40.87 -1.09 -2.85
CA LEU A 92 -41.68 -2.28 -3.16
C LEU A 92 -41.78 -3.27 -1.98
N GLY A 93 -41.28 -2.91 -0.80
CA GLY A 93 -41.45 -3.67 0.44
C GLY A 93 -40.36 -4.70 0.73
N ILE A 94 -39.26 -4.73 -0.03
CA ILE A 94 -38.14 -5.66 0.22
C ILE A 94 -37.35 -5.17 1.45
N PRO A 95 -37.07 -6.06 2.44
CA PRO A 95 -36.33 -5.67 3.64
C PRO A 95 -34.90 -5.23 3.30
N ARG A 96 -34.43 -4.16 3.96
CA ARG A 96 -33.07 -3.59 3.75
C ARG A 96 -31.94 -4.62 3.90
N THR A 97 -32.15 -5.66 4.68
CA THR A 97 -31.18 -6.77 4.87
C THR A 97 -30.92 -7.56 3.58
N ALA A 98 -31.92 -7.69 2.71
CA ALA A 98 -31.80 -8.36 1.41
C ALA A 98 -31.22 -7.44 0.31
N LEU A 99 -31.12 -6.12 0.57
CA LEU A 99 -30.72 -5.10 -0.41
C LEU A 99 -29.25 -4.69 -0.30
N SER A 100 -28.39 -5.54 0.28
CA SER A 100 -26.96 -5.23 0.33
C SER A 100 -26.37 -5.18 -1.10
N PRO A 101 -25.41 -4.29 -1.38
CA PRO A 101 -24.85 -4.11 -2.72
C PRO A 101 -24.17 -5.39 -3.26
N LYS A 102 -23.72 -6.28 -2.37
CA LYS A 102 -23.21 -7.60 -2.77
C LYS A 102 -24.33 -8.50 -3.30
N ILE A 103 -25.47 -8.56 -2.62
CA ILE A 103 -26.61 -9.38 -3.01
C ILE A 103 -27.18 -8.88 -4.34
N LEU A 104 -27.33 -7.55 -4.48
CA LEU A 104 -27.81 -6.93 -5.72
C LEU A 104 -26.89 -7.21 -6.91
N ASN A 105 -25.56 -7.10 -6.72
CA ASN A 105 -24.60 -7.45 -7.77
C ASN A 105 -24.67 -8.92 -8.18
N VAL A 106 -24.81 -9.84 -7.22
CA VAL A 106 -24.98 -11.27 -7.51
C VAL A 106 -26.28 -11.52 -8.28
N ALA A 107 -27.38 -10.89 -7.88
CA ALA A 107 -28.67 -11.01 -8.56
C ALA A 107 -28.63 -10.45 -9.99
N LEU A 108 -28.01 -9.29 -10.20
CA LEU A 108 -27.82 -8.68 -11.51
C LEU A 108 -26.96 -9.56 -12.42
N THR A 109 -25.85 -10.06 -11.91
CA THR A 109 -24.94 -10.91 -12.69
C THR A 109 -25.61 -12.24 -13.08
N ALA A 110 -26.47 -12.78 -12.21
CA ALA A 110 -27.17 -14.02 -12.50
C ALA A 110 -28.27 -13.88 -13.57
N GLU A 111 -28.96 -12.73 -13.62
CA GLU A 111 -30.05 -12.49 -14.59
C GLU A 111 -29.56 -11.89 -15.92
N PHE A 112 -28.55 -11.02 -15.87
CA PHE A 112 -28.11 -10.20 -17.02
C PHE A 112 -26.65 -10.43 -17.40
N GLY A 113 -25.92 -11.30 -16.68
CA GLY A 113 -24.51 -11.59 -16.96
C GLY A 113 -23.62 -10.35 -16.80
N PRO A 114 -22.74 -10.05 -17.77
CA PRO A 114 -21.88 -8.86 -17.72
C PRO A 114 -22.61 -7.56 -18.13
N ALA A 115 -23.83 -7.65 -18.67
CA ALA A 115 -24.57 -6.49 -19.14
C ALA A 115 -25.25 -5.75 -17.97
N ARG A 116 -25.24 -4.41 -18.03
CA ARG A 116 -25.87 -3.56 -17.04
C ARG A 116 -27.20 -3.02 -17.59
N PRO A 117 -28.35 -3.64 -17.24
CA PRO A 117 -29.64 -3.25 -17.80
C PRO A 117 -30.13 -1.90 -17.24
N SER A 118 -31.15 -1.33 -17.87
CA SER A 118 -31.90 -0.19 -17.31
C SER A 118 -32.68 -0.60 -16.05
N LEU A 119 -32.92 0.34 -15.13
CA LEU A 119 -33.65 0.09 -13.88
C LEU A 119 -35.03 -0.57 -14.10
N GLU A 120 -35.77 -0.12 -15.10
CA GLU A 120 -37.11 -0.64 -15.45
C GLU A 120 -37.11 -2.14 -15.79
N GLN A 121 -36.04 -2.61 -16.43
CA GLN A 121 -35.87 -4.01 -16.80
C GLN A 121 -35.36 -4.84 -15.61
N ALA A 122 -34.50 -4.24 -14.78
CA ALA A 122 -33.86 -4.90 -13.65
C ALA A 122 -34.83 -5.18 -12.49
N ILE A 123 -35.67 -4.20 -12.12
CA ILE A 123 -36.57 -4.26 -10.96
C ILE A 123 -37.50 -5.50 -10.99
N PRO A 124 -38.30 -5.76 -12.05
CA PRO A 124 -39.25 -6.88 -12.03
C PRO A 124 -38.56 -8.25 -12.02
N ARG A 125 -37.37 -8.36 -12.62
CA ARG A 125 -36.60 -9.60 -12.66
C ARG A 125 -35.95 -9.91 -11.31
N ILE A 126 -35.35 -8.91 -10.69
CA ILE A 126 -34.74 -9.06 -9.36
C ILE A 126 -35.81 -9.30 -8.29
N LEU A 127 -36.95 -8.60 -8.37
CA LEU A 127 -38.06 -8.79 -7.43
C LEU A 127 -38.63 -10.22 -7.47
N ARG A 128 -38.80 -10.80 -8.67
CA ARG A 128 -39.20 -12.22 -8.81
C ARG A 128 -38.18 -13.17 -8.21
N ARG A 129 -36.89 -12.86 -8.34
CA ARG A 129 -35.82 -13.69 -7.80
C ARG A 129 -35.74 -13.64 -6.27
N ILE A 130 -35.99 -12.48 -5.68
CA ILE A 130 -35.97 -12.28 -4.22
C ILE A 130 -37.24 -12.87 -3.57
N ASN A 131 -38.41 -12.74 -4.22
CA ASN A 131 -39.67 -13.30 -3.70
C ASN A 131 -39.93 -14.76 -4.09
N GLY A 132 -39.20 -15.29 -5.08
CA GLY A 132 -39.31 -16.67 -5.55
C GLY A 132 -38.36 -17.65 -4.84
N GLN A 133 -37.74 -17.22 -3.74
CA GLN A 133 -37.03 -18.07 -2.77
C GLN A 133 -37.85 -18.20 -1.50
#